data_AF-A0A956PHW3-F1
#
_entry.id   AF-A0A956PHW3-F1
#
_cell.length_a   1.000
_cell.length_b   1.000
_cell.length_c   1.000
_cell.angle_alpha   90.00
_cell.angle_beta   90.00
_cell.angle_gamma   90.00
#
_symmetry.space_group_name_H-M   'P 1'
#
loop_
_entity.id
_entity.type
_entity.pdbx_description
1 polymer ?
#
loop_
_entity_poly.entity_id
_entity_poly.type
_entity_poly.pdbx_seq_one_letter_code
_entity_poly.pdbx_strand_id
1 'polypeptide(L)' 'SGGTDHGAGGLAWIVGDRVQGGVKGDYGLETLRDGDLATAVDYKDVYAASISAAFGKSHSKALFGKTGLA' A
#
# COMPACT_ATOMS: atom_id res chain seq x y z
N SER A 1 12.18 22.82 -10.68
CA SER A 1 10.90 22.13 -10.56
C SER A 1 9.99 22.99 -9.70
N GLY A 2 8.79 23.34 -10.18
CA GLY A 2 7.87 24.30 -9.56
C GLY A 2 7.02 23.73 -8.41
N GLY A 3 7.57 22.84 -7.58
CA GLY A 3 7.01 22.50 -6.28
C GLY A 3 5.70 21.70 -6.25
N THR A 4 5.46 20.78 -7.20
CA THR A 4 4.38 19.78 -7.10
C THR A 4 4.79 18.37 -7.54
N ASP A 5 6.08 18.03 -7.54
CA ASP A 5 6.54 16.64 -7.57
C ASP A 5 6.51 16.06 -6.14
N HIS A 6 5.32 16.00 -5.56
CA HIS A 6 5.08 15.18 -4.38
C HIS A 6 5.37 13.74 -4.77
N GLY A 7 6.61 13.29 -4.56
CA GLY A 7 7.06 11.98 -5.05
C GLY A 7 6.12 10.85 -4.64
N ALA A 8 5.96 9.87 -5.52
CA ALA A 8 5.06 8.73 -5.37
C ALA A 8 5.44 7.73 -4.24
N GLY A 9 6.40 8.10 -3.36
CA GLY A 9 6.96 7.29 -2.27
C GLY A 9 6.20 7.41 -0.95
N GLY A 10 4.89 7.17 -0.96
CA GLY A 10 4.07 7.15 0.26
C GLY A 10 4.40 5.98 1.19
N LEU A 11 4.24 6.19 2.51
CA LEU A 11 4.44 5.16 3.54
C LEU A 11 3.11 4.85 4.23
N ALA A 12 2.76 3.55 4.30
CA ALA A 12 1.66 3.08 5.13
C ALA A 12 2.19 2.65 6.51
N TRP A 13 1.50 3.06 7.57
CA TRP A 13 1.82 2.69 8.96
C TRP A 13 0.70 1.81 9.53
N ILE A 14 1.08 0.72 10.19
CA ILE A 14 0.15 -0.20 10.86
C ILE A 14 0.57 -0.32 12.32
N VAL A 15 -0.38 -0.15 13.24
CA VAL A 15 -0.15 -0.17 14.69
C VAL A 15 -1.15 -1.11 15.37
N GLY A 16 -0.69 -1.91 16.32
CA GLY A 16 -1.53 -2.78 17.14
C GLY A 16 -0.77 -3.99 17.70
N ASP A 17 -1.33 -4.62 18.72
CA ASP A 17 -0.66 -5.66 19.51
C ASP A 17 -0.21 -6.88 18.70
N ARG A 18 -0.86 -7.16 17.57
CA ARG A 18 -0.56 -8.30 16.68
C ARG A 18 0.27 -7.91 15.45
N VAL A 19 0.68 -6.64 15.35
CA VAL A 19 1.50 -6.18 14.22
C VAL A 19 2.89 -6.81 14.31
N GLN A 20 3.29 -7.50 13.26
CA GLN A 20 4.67 -7.91 13.08
C GLN A 20 5.45 -6.71 12.55
N GLY A 21 6.20 -6.05 13.44
CA GLY A 21 6.94 -4.83 13.11
C GLY A 21 8.01 -5.00 12.02
N GLY A 22 8.63 -3.86 11.69
CA GLY A 22 9.65 -3.75 10.63
C GLY A 22 9.10 -3.16 9.34
N VAL A 23 10.00 -2.87 8.40
CA VAL A 23 9.66 -2.39 7.05
C VAL A 23 9.23 -3.57 6.20
N LYS A 24 8.09 -3.44 5.52
CA LYS A 24 7.55 -4.44 4.60
C LYS A 24 7.40 -3.82 3.22
N GLY A 25 7.68 -4.61 2.18
CA GLY A 25 7.70 -4.14 0.79
C GLY A 25 9.09 -3.71 0.34
N ASP A 26 9.21 -3.49 -0.97
CA ASP A 26 10.40 -2.90 -1.58
C ASP A 26 10.36 -1.38 -1.43
N TYR A 27 11.53 -0.77 -1.23
CA TYR A 27 11.72 0.67 -1.11
C TYR A 27 12.84 1.18 -2.02
N GLY A 28 13.27 0.36 -3.00
CA GLY A 28 14.36 0.57 -3.95
C GLY A 28 14.72 2.02 -4.26
N LEU A 29 15.64 2.57 -3.47
CA LEU A 29 16.06 3.99 -3.54
C LEU A 29 16.84 4.34 -4.81
N GLU A 30 17.27 3.31 -5.55
CA GLU A 30 18.05 3.45 -6.79
C GLU A 30 17.19 3.21 -8.04
N THR A 31 15.99 2.64 -7.89
CA THR A 31 15.10 2.33 -9.02
C THR A 31 13.96 3.34 -9.06
N LEU A 32 14.20 4.42 -9.80
CA LEU A 32 13.28 5.55 -9.91
C LEU A 32 12.46 5.48 -11.21
N ARG A 33 11.19 5.86 -11.12
CA ARG A 33 10.32 6.13 -12.27
C ARG A 33 10.18 7.63 -12.43
N ASP A 34 10.76 8.19 -13.48
CA ASP A 34 10.76 9.63 -13.76
C ASP A 34 11.32 10.50 -12.60
N GLY A 35 12.24 9.95 -11.81
CA GLY A 35 12.83 10.61 -10.64
C GLY A 35 12.11 10.34 -9.32
N ASP A 36 10.95 9.68 -9.35
CA ASP A 36 10.20 9.29 -8.16
C ASP A 36 10.46 7.84 -7.76
N LEU A 37 10.30 7.54 -6.46
CA LEU A 37 10.24 6.16 -6.00
C LEU A 37 9.09 5.42 -6.67
N ALA A 38 9.36 4.21 -7.17
CA ALA A 38 8.33 3.36 -7.74
C ALA A 38 7.30 2.97 -6.65
N THR A 39 6.01 2.97 -7.02
CA THR A 39 4.97 2.47 -6.12
C THR A 39 5.11 0.95 -5.98
N ALA A 40 5.59 0.50 -4.82
CA ALA A 40 5.77 -0.93 -4.53
C ALA A 40 4.52 -1.61 -3.97
N VAL A 41 3.60 -0.84 -3.37
CA VAL A 41 2.39 -1.35 -2.72
C VAL A 41 1.20 -0.48 -3.12
N ASP A 42 0.14 -1.09 -3.66
CA ASP A 42 -1.13 -0.40 -3.86
C ASP A 42 -1.85 -0.25 -2.50
N TYR A 43 -2.18 0.97 -2.10
CA TYR A 43 -2.89 1.23 -0.85
C TYR A 43 -4.25 0.52 -0.78
N LYS A 44 -4.91 0.29 -1.92
CA LYS A 44 -6.19 -0.42 -1.98
C LYS A 44 -6.06 -1.86 -1.52
N ASP A 45 -4.93 -2.49 -1.81
CA ASP A 45 -4.64 -3.84 -1.36
C ASP A 45 -4.58 -3.91 0.17
N VAL A 46 -3.91 -2.93 0.80
CA VAL A 46 -3.83 -2.84 2.28
C VAL A 46 -5.21 -2.70 2.92
N TYR A 47 -6.06 -1.82 2.37
CA TYR A 47 -7.43 -1.65 2.88
C TYR A 47 -8.31 -2.87 2.61
N ALA A 48 -8.20 -3.48 1.43
CA ALA A 48 -8.92 -4.70 1.09
C ALA A 48 -8.57 -5.84 2.05
N ALA A 49 -7.29 -6.03 2.37
CA ALA A 49 -6.87 -7.02 3.37
C ALA A 49 -7.49 -6.74 4.74
N SER A 50 -7.49 -5.48 5.18
CA SER A 50 -8.04 -5.06 6.47
C SER A 50 -9.55 -5.31 6.57
N ILE A 51 -10.31 -4.91 5.53
CA ILE A 51 -11.75 -5.15 5.46
C ILE A 51 -12.07 -6.64 5.35
N SER A 52 -11.30 -7.38 4.56
CA SER A 52 -11.46 -8.82 4.43
C SER A 52 -11.26 -9.54 5.77
N ALA A 53 -10.26 -9.15 6.55
CA ALA A 53 -9.99 -9.72 7.87
C ALA A 53 -11.06 -9.36 8.91
N ALA A 54 -11.56 -8.12 8.90
CA ALA A 54 -12.52 -7.65 9.90
C ALA A 54 -13.99 -8.00 9.57
N PHE A 55 -14.36 -7.96 8.29
CA PHE A 55 -15.75 -8.03 7.83
C PHE A 55 -16.00 -9.10 6.75
N GLY A 56 -14.96 -9.79 6.29
CA GLY A 56 -15.07 -10.86 5.30
C GLY A 56 -14.85 -10.42 3.84
N LYS A 57 -14.49 -11.40 3.00
CA LYS A 57 -14.05 -11.20 1.60
C LYS A 57 -15.09 -10.55 0.70
N SER A 58 -16.39 -10.78 0.93
CA SER A 58 -17.47 -10.21 0.10
C SER A 58 -17.52 -8.68 0.19
N HIS A 59 -17.37 -8.13 1.40
CA HIS A 59 -17.34 -6.69 1.64
C HIS A 59 -16.13 -6.03 1.00
N SER A 60 -14.94 -6.66 1.15
CA SER A 60 -13.73 -6.20 0.47
C SER A 60 -13.91 -6.17 -1.05
N LYS A 61 -14.48 -7.24 -1.64
CA LYS A 61 -14.72 -7.31 -3.08
C LYS A 61 -15.73 -6.27 -3.56
N ALA A 62 -16.76 -5.97 -2.76
CA ALA A 62 -17.75 -4.95 -3.09
C ALA A 62 -17.14 -3.53 -3.14
N LEU A 63 -16.17 -3.24 -2.26
CA LEU A 63 -15.53 -1.92 -2.18
C LEU A 63 -14.35 -1.76 -3.14
N PHE A 64 -13.51 -2.78 -3.28
CA PHE A 64 -12.23 -2.68 -3.99
C PHE A 64 -12.14 -3.55 -5.25
N GLY A 65 -13.15 -4.36 -5.55
CA GLY A 65 -13.13 -5.25 -6.71
C GLY A 65 -12.07 -6.35 -6.59
N LYS A 66 -11.37 -6.62 -7.70
CA LYS A 66 -10.18 -7.48 -7.70
C LYS A 66 -8.97 -6.64 -7.28
N THR A 67 -8.33 -7.04 -6.19
CA THR A 67 -7.07 -6.47 -5.69
C THR A 67 -5.88 -7.34 -6.10
N GLY A 68 -4.66 -6.78 -6.00
CA GLY A 68 -3.41 -7.50 -6.28
C GLY A 68 -3.12 -8.62 -5.28
N LEU A 69 -3.83 -8.65 -4.16
CA LEU A 69 -3.76 -9.67 -3.11
C LEU A 69 -4.62 -10.93 -3.38
N ALA A 70 -4.92 -11.21 -4.65
CA ALA A 70 -5.67 -12.41 -5.06
C ALA A 70 -4.75 -13.62 -5.24
#